data_AF-A0A9E5T900-F1
#
_entry.id   AF-A0A9E5T900-F1
#
_cell.length_a   1.000
_cell.length_b   1.000
_cell.length_c   1.000
_cell.angle_alpha   90.00
_cell.angle_beta   90.00
_cell.angle_gamma   90.00
#
_symmetry.space_group_name_H-M   'P 1'
#
loop_
_entity.id
_entity.type
_entity.pdbx_description
1 polymer ?
#
loop_
_entity_poly.entity_id
_entity_poly.type
_entity_poly.pdbx_seq_one_letter_code
_entity_poly.pdbx_strand_id
1 'polypeptide(L)' 'MKAMSISGIVFGILIVVIFTLDLTPLKIPFGQPSATLDIGFMIAGGLITYLGWSAMKTST' A
#
# COMPACT_ATOMS: atom_id res chain seq x y z
N MET A 1 -1.33 5.78 -20.04
CA MET A 1 -1.00 4.56 -19.26
C MET A 1 -0.01 4.83 -18.13
N LYS A 2 1.14 5.48 -18.38
CA LYS A 2 2.13 5.82 -17.32
C LYS A 2 1.54 6.52 -16.09
N ALA A 3 0.65 7.50 -16.27
CA ALA A 3 0.02 8.21 -15.15
C ALA A 3 -0.82 7.31 -14.22
N MET A 4 -1.51 6.31 -14.77
CA MET A 4 -2.34 5.38 -13.99
C MET A 4 -1.49 4.37 -13.21
N SER A 5 -0.35 3.97 -13.75
CA SER A 5 0.61 3.13 -13.03
C SER A 5 1.30 3.89 -11.90
N ILE A 6 1.68 5.16 -12.13
CA ILE A 6 2.28 6.02 -11.11
C ILE A 6 1.28 6.26 -9.96
N SER A 7 0.01 6.57 -10.27
CA SER A 7 -1.00 6.75 -9.21
C SER A 7 -1.19 5.47 -8.40
N GLY A 8 -1.27 4.30 -9.06
CA GLY A 8 -1.35 3.01 -8.37
C GLY A 8 -0.18 2.77 -7.40
N ILE A 9 1.05 3.07 -7.83
CA ILE A 9 2.24 2.96 -6.97
C ILE A 9 2.16 3.92 -5.77
N VAL A 10 1.80 5.19 -6.00
CA VAL A 10 1.71 6.20 -4.94
C VAL A 10 0.68 5.80 -3.88
N PHE A 11 -0.52 5.41 -4.30
CA PHE A 11 -1.56 4.95 -3.37
C PHE A 11 -1.18 3.65 -2.67
N GLY A 12 -0.56 2.70 -3.38
CA GLY A 12 -0.09 1.46 -2.79
C GLY A 12 0.95 1.68 -1.68
N ILE A 13 1.92 2.56 -1.92
CA ILE A 13 2.93 2.94 -0.91
C ILE A 13 2.26 3.63 0.29
N LEU A 14 1.32 4.55 0.05
CA LEU A 14 0.60 5.22 1.13
C LEU A 14 -0.13 4.23 2.05
N ILE A 15 -0.83 3.26 1.45
CA ILE A 15 -1.54 2.21 2.19
C ILE A 15 -0.56 1.41 3.04
N VAL A 16 0.54 0.93 2.45
CA VAL A 16 1.54 0.16 3.18
C VAL A 16 2.10 0.97 4.35
N VAL A 17 2.45 2.24 4.14
CA VAL A 17 3.01 3.10 5.18
C VAL A 17 2.01 3.32 6.31
N ILE A 18 0.76 3.66 6.00
CA ILE A 18 -0.26 3.97 7.00
C ILE A 18 -0.60 2.73 7.83
N PHE A 19 -0.81 1.58 7.21
CA PHE A 19 -1.17 0.36 7.94
C PHE A 19 0.02 -0.28 8.66
N THR A 20 1.25 -0.10 8.17
CA THR A 20 2.45 -0.47 8.94
C THR A 20 2.58 0.39 10.19
N LEU A 21 2.31 1.70 10.09
CA LEU A 21 2.27 2.60 11.24
C LEU A 21 1.15 2.22 12.22
N ASP A 22 -0.01 1.82 11.73
CA ASP A 22 -1.10 1.38 12.61
C ASP A 22 -0.78 0.04 13.32
N LEU A 23 -0.01 -0.84 12.67
CA LEU A 23 0.50 -2.09 13.25
C LEU A 23 1.60 -1.90 14.31
N THR A 24 2.32 -0.78 14.30
CA THR A 24 3.34 -0.46 15.32
C THR A 24 2.69 -0.12 16.68
N PRO A 25 3.41 -0.25 17.81
CA PRO A 25 2.87 0.03 19.16
C PRO A 25 2.30 1.44 19.35
N LEU A 26 2.56 2.35 18.40
CA LEU A 26 1.98 3.68 18.35
C LEU A 26 0.47 3.66 18.04
N LYS A 27 -0.06 2.69 17.29
CA LYS A 27 -1.49 2.59 16.91
C LYS A 27 -2.07 3.88 16.32
N ILE A 28 -1.24 4.63 15.58
CA ILE A 28 -1.63 5.88 14.92
C ILE A 28 -1.67 5.56 13.43
N PRO A 29 -2.73 5.95 12.68
CA PRO A 29 -3.81 6.88 13.04
C PRO A 29 -5.16 6.25 13.45
N PHE A 30 -5.35 4.93 13.35
CA PHE A 30 -6.68 4.32 13.47
C PHE A 30 -6.92 3.60 14.80
N GLY A 31 -5.91 3.48 15.66
CA GLY A 31 -6.04 2.82 16.95
C GLY A 31 -6.02 1.29 16.86
N GLN A 32 -5.64 0.72 15.71
CA GLN A 32 -5.52 -0.71 15.46
C GLN A 32 -6.79 -1.52 15.81
N PRO A 33 -7.95 -1.22 15.21
CA PRO A 33 -9.22 -1.86 15.54
C PRO A 33 -9.25 -3.36 15.18
N SER A 34 -8.47 -3.78 14.19
CA SER A 34 -8.30 -5.18 13.82
C SER A 34 -6.96 -5.41 13.13
N ALA A 35 -6.04 -6.12 13.80
CA ALA A 35 -4.74 -6.46 13.22
C ALA A 35 -4.87 -7.28 11.92
N THR A 36 -5.92 -8.08 11.78
CA THR A 36 -6.20 -8.83 10.54
C THR A 36 -6.50 -7.89 9.37
N LEU A 37 -7.24 -6.82 9.62
CA LEU A 37 -7.57 -5.82 8.61
C LEU A 37 -6.31 -5.06 8.17
N ASP A 38 -5.47 -4.65 9.12
CA ASP A 38 -4.24 -3.91 8.84
C ASP A 38 -3.25 -4.75 8.01
N ILE A 39 -3.11 -6.03 8.37
CA ILE A 39 -2.29 -6.98 7.60
C ILE A 39 -2.85 -7.18 6.19
N GLY A 40 -4.18 -7.31 6.06
CA GLY A 40 -4.85 -7.44 4.77
C GLY A 40 -4.59 -6.24 3.85
N PHE A 41 -4.71 -5.02 4.38
CA PHE A 41 -4.42 -3.79 3.64
C PHE A 41 -2.94 -3.64 3.31
N MET A 42 -2.04 -4.04 4.20
CA MET A 42 -0.60 -4.03 3.93
C MET A 42 -0.24 -4.95 2.75
N ILE A 43 -0.81 -6.16 2.71
CA ILE A 43 -0.60 -7.10 1.59
C ILE A 43 -1.18 -6.53 0.29
N ALA A 44 -2.41 -6.01 0.33
CA ALA A 44 -3.07 -5.43 -0.83
C ALA A 44 -2.31 -4.21 -1.39
N GLY A 45 -1.85 -3.30 -0.51
CA GLY A 45 -1.04 -2.15 -0.90
C GLY A 45 0.30 -2.55 -1.52
N GLY A 46 0.95 -3.58 -0.98
CA GLY A 46 2.16 -4.16 -1.56
C GLY A 46 1.94 -4.73 -2.96
N LEU A 47 0.85 -5.47 -3.16
CA LEU A 47 0.47 -6.01 -4.47
C LEU A 47 0.19 -4.92 -5.50
N ILE A 48 -0.58 -3.88 -5.13
CA ILE A 48 -0.89 -2.75 -6.01
C ILE A 48 0.40 -2.02 -6.42
N THR A 49 1.31 -1.81 -5.46
CA THR A 49 2.62 -1.20 -5.73
C THR A 49 3.45 -2.04 -6.70
N TYR A 50 3.52 -3.36 -6.48
CA TYR A 50 4.27 -4.28 -7.34
C TYR A 50 3.69 -4.34 -8.76
N LEU A 51 2.36 -4.44 -8.89
CA LEU A 51 1.68 -4.48 -10.18
C LEU A 51 1.87 -3.15 -10.94
N GLY A 52 1.75 -2.01 -10.25
CA GLY A 52 2.03 -0.70 -10.83
C GLY A 52 3.47 -0.58 -11.35
N TRP A 53 4.45 -1.04 -10.56
CA TRP A 53 5.86 -1.06 -10.96
C TRP A 53 6.12 -1.99 -12.16
N SER A 54 5.53 -3.20 -12.14
CA SER A 54 5.64 -4.15 -13.25
C SER A 54 5.08 -3.56 -14.55
N ALA A 55 3.88 -2.97 -14.48
CA ALA A 55 3.24 -2.31 -15.62
C ALA A 55 4.07 -1.12 -16.16
N MET A 56 4.72 -0.34 -15.29
CA MET A 56 5.65 0.71 -15.72
C MET A 56 6.84 0.15 -16.48
N LYS A 57 7.49 -0.90 -15.97
CA LYS A 57 8.64 -1.52 -16.64
C LYS A 57 8.29 -2.08 -18.00
N THR A 58 7.15 -2.76 -18.14
CA THR A 58 6.68 -3.30 -19.43
C THR A 58 6.35 -2.22 -20.46
N SER A 59 6.10 -0.98 -20.02
CA SER A 59 5.74 0.14 -20.89
C SER A 59 6.94 1.00 -21.34
N THR A 60 8.17 0.50 -21.19
CA THR A 60 9.43 1.19 -21.54
C THR A 60 10.23 0.33 -22.50
#